data_AF-A0A914XYS2-F1
#
_entry.id   AF-A0A914XYS2-F1
#
_cell.length_a   1.000
_cell.length_b   1.000
_cell.length_c   1.000
_cell.angle_alpha   90.00
_cell.angle_beta   90.00
_cell.angle_gamma   90.00
#
_symmetry.space_group_name_H-M   'P 1'
#
loop_
_entity.id
_entity.type
_entity.pdbx_description
1 polymer ?
#
loop_
_entity_poly.entity_id
_entity_poly.type
_entity_poly.pdbx_seq_one_letter_code
_entity_poly.pdbx_strand_id
1 'polypeptide(L)'
;MDGAIAYGHPGKKTPLWLASLIRKETLFLHNILCGAKPEEDYIDLLNGEAAMSAIATADAATLSRSQDRKVKISEIIKHTSVM
;
A
#
# COMPACT_ATOMS: atom_id res chain seq x y z
N MET A 1 -20.85 15.29 -4.99
CA MET A 1 -19.63 14.45 -4.92
C MET A 1 -19.93 13.36 -3.89
N ASP A 2 -20.29 12.17 -4.35
CA ASP A 2 -20.84 11.07 -3.52
C ASP A 2 -19.77 10.29 -2.75
N GLY A 3 -18.75 10.99 -2.22
CA GLY A 3 -17.58 10.36 -1.61
C GLY A 3 -17.93 9.42 -0.45
N ALA A 4 -18.89 9.80 0.40
CA ALA A 4 -19.36 8.96 1.51
C ALA A 4 -20.03 7.66 1.03
N ILE A 5 -20.68 7.67 -0.14
CA ILE A 5 -21.35 6.51 -0.73
C ILE A 5 -20.32 5.56 -1.37
N ALA A 6 -19.08 5.96 -1.61
CA ALA A 6 -18.06 5.06 -2.16
C ALA A 6 -17.43 4.13 -1.11
N TYR A 7 -17.49 4.48 0.18
CA TYR A 7 -16.90 3.67 1.25
C TYR A 7 -17.69 2.39 1.51
N GLY A 8 -16.97 1.30 1.77
CA GLY A 8 -17.55 0.01 2.14
C GLY A 8 -18.12 0.02 3.56
N HIS A 9 -19.15 -0.80 3.80
CA HIS A 9 -19.66 -1.12 5.13
C HIS A 9 -20.25 -2.54 5.12
N PRO A 10 -20.45 -3.19 6.27
CA PRO A 10 -21.08 -4.51 6.32
C PRO A 10 -22.42 -4.53 5.57
N GLY A 11 -22.67 -5.61 4.83
CA GLY A 11 -23.86 -5.78 3.98
C GLY A 11 -23.78 -5.12 2.60
N LYS A 12 -22.77 -4.28 2.31
CA LYS A 12 -22.57 -3.66 1.01
C LYS A 12 -21.75 -4.54 0.09
N LYS A 13 -22.19 -4.67 -1.17
CA LYS A 13 -21.45 -5.38 -2.21
C LYS A 13 -20.47 -4.47 -2.91
N THR A 14 -19.29 -5.01 -3.18
CA THR A 14 -18.22 -4.36 -3.92
C THR A 14 -18.62 -4.17 -5.40
N PRO A 15 -18.32 -3.02 -6.04
CA PRO A 15 -18.56 -2.85 -7.47
C PRO A 15 -17.73 -3.83 -8.31
N LEU A 16 -18.20 -4.13 -9.51
CA LEU A 16 -17.66 -5.19 -10.36
C LEU A 16 -16.14 -5.06 -10.60
N TRP A 17 -15.67 -3.86 -10.94
CA TRP A 17 -14.25 -3.63 -11.22
C TRP A 17 -13.35 -3.97 -10.03
N LEU A 18 -13.77 -3.62 -8.81
CA LEU A 18 -12.99 -3.87 -7.59
C LEU A 18 -13.12 -5.35 -7.17
N ALA A 19 -14.30 -5.95 -7.31
CA ALA A 19 -14.47 -7.39 -7.07
C ALA A 19 -13.59 -8.24 -8.02
N SER A 20 -13.45 -7.83 -9.28
CA SER A 20 -12.56 -8.48 -10.24
C SER A 20 -11.08 -8.35 -9.85
N LEU A 21 -10.65 -7.19 -9.34
CA LEU A 21 -9.28 -7.00 -8.86
C LEU A 21 -8.99 -7.85 -7.62
N ILE A 22 -9.89 -7.86 -6.63
CA ILE A 22 -9.76 -8.70 -5.43
C ILE A 22 -9.62 -10.18 -5.81
N ARG A 23 -10.39 -10.64 -6.79
CA ARG A 23 -10.28 -12.03 -7.28
C ARG A 23 -8.91 -12.32 -7.90
N LYS A 24 -8.37 -11.39 -8.71
CA LYS A 24 -7.03 -11.53 -9.30
C LYS A 24 -5.94 -11.54 -8.23
N GLU A 25 -6.01 -10.63 -7.27
CA GLU A 25 -5.06 -10.53 -6.16
C GLU A 25 -5.07 -11.78 -5.27
N THR A 26 -6.25 -12.28 -4.91
CA THR A 26 -6.38 -13.49 -4.09
C THR A 26 -5.86 -14.73 -4.82
N LEU A 27 -6.09 -14.84 -6.14
CA LEU A 27 -5.56 -15.92 -6.96
C LEU A 27 -4.03 -15.84 -7.08
N PHE A 28 -3.49 -14.64 -7.27
CA PHE A 28 -2.04 -14.41 -7.27
C PHE A 28 -1.42 -14.89 -5.95
N LEU A 29 -1.96 -14.45 -4.82
CA LEU A 29 -1.50 -14.87 -3.49
C LEU A 29 -1.56 -16.40 -3.34
N HIS A 30 -2.68 -17.02 -3.71
CA HIS A 30 -2.83 -18.48 -3.65
C HIS A 30 -1.74 -19.21 -4.44
N ASN A 31 -1.47 -18.78 -5.68
CA ASN A 31 -0.46 -19.39 -6.53
C ASN A 31 0.95 -19.27 -5.93
N ILE A 32 1.31 -18.10 -5.38
CA ILE A 32 2.59 -17.88 -4.69
C ILE A 32 2.73 -18.82 -3.49
N LEU A 33 1.68 -18.96 -2.68
CA LEU A 33 1.67 -19.88 -1.54
C LEU A 33 1.78 -21.35 -1.97
N CYS A 34 1.31 -21.70 -3.16
CA CYS A 34 1.48 -23.04 -3.76
C CYS A 34 2.86 -23.23 -4.44
N GLY A 35 3.77 -22.26 -4.34
CA GLY A 35 5.14 -22.38 -4.85
C GLY A 35 5.33 -21.87 -6.28
N ALA A 36 4.37 -21.13 -6.85
CA ALA A 36 4.58 -20.43 -8.11
C ALA A 36 5.67 -19.34 -7.96
N LYS A 37 6.41 -19.08 -9.05
CA LYS A 37 7.37 -17.98 -9.08
C LYS A 37 6.64 -16.64 -9.27
N PRO A 38 7.02 -15.57 -8.55
CA PRO A 38 6.45 -14.25 -8.76
C PRO A 38 6.89 -13.66 -10.09
N GLU A 39 5.99 -12.91 -10.72
CA GLU A 39 6.29 -12.04 -11.87
C GLU A 39 7.11 -10.84 -11.40
N GLU A 40 7.99 -10.30 -12.26
CA GLU A 40 8.88 -9.18 -11.91
C GLU A 40 8.09 -7.94 -11.45
N ASP A 41 6.95 -7.64 -12.07
CA ASP A 41 6.09 -6.49 -11.72
C ASP A 41 5.55 -6.54 -10.28
N TYR A 42 5.48 -7.72 -9.65
CA TYR A 42 4.90 -7.91 -8.32
C TYR A 42 5.92 -8.25 -7.24
N ILE A 43 7.21 -8.32 -7.58
CA ILE A 43 8.25 -8.70 -6.61
C ILE A 43 8.30 -7.76 -5.40
N ASP A 44 8.07 -6.47 -5.64
CA ASP A 44 8.13 -5.43 -4.61
C ASP A 44 6.97 -5.52 -3.60
N LEU A 45 5.90 -6.21 -3.97
CA LEU A 45 4.78 -6.52 -3.08
C LEU A 45 5.11 -7.67 -2.12
N LEU A 46 6.15 -8.46 -2.40
CA LEU A 46 6.55 -9.64 -1.63
C LEU A 46 7.83 -9.42 -0.82
N ASN A 47 8.73 -8.55 -1.28
CA ASN A 47 10.02 -8.27 -0.62
C ASN A 47 9.92 -7.13 0.43
N GLY A 48 8.80 -6.40 0.48
CA GLY A 48 8.56 -5.29 1.40
C GLY A 48 8.92 -3.90 0.88
N GLU A 49 9.59 -3.77 -0.27
CA GLU A 49 9.99 -2.48 -0.85
C GLU A 49 8.79 -1.55 -1.11
N ALA A 50 7.72 -2.07 -1.72
CA ALA A 50 6.52 -1.28 -2.00
C ALA A 50 5.82 -0.84 -0.70
N ALA A 51 5.75 -1.72 0.29
CA ALA A 51 5.12 -1.43 1.57
C ALA A 51 5.91 -0.36 2.35
N MET A 52 7.23 -0.54 2.47
CA MET A 52 8.10 0.39 3.20
C MET A 52 8.17 1.77 2.53
N SER A 53 8.31 1.83 1.21
CA SER A 53 8.39 3.09 0.46
C SER A 53 7.07 3.89 0.51
N ALA A 54 5.92 3.21 0.44
CA ALA A 54 4.61 3.84 0.55
C ALA A 54 4.40 4.50 1.92
N ILE A 55 4.67 3.77 3.00
CA ILE A 55 4.53 4.29 4.38
C ILE A 55 5.56 5.38 4.66
N ALA A 56 6.83 5.20 4.27
CA ALA A 56 7.86 6.22 4.49
C ALA A 56 7.49 7.56 3.82
N THR A 57 6.88 7.51 2.63
CA THR A 57 6.42 8.71 1.94
C THR A 57 5.20 9.33 2.61
N ALA A 58 4.26 8.51 3.09
CA ALA A 58 3.09 8.98 3.84
C ALA A 58 3.50 9.66 5.16
N ASP A 59 4.48 9.11 5.87
CA ASP A 59 5.03 9.70 7.09
C ASP A 59 5.73 11.04 6.80
N ALA A 60 6.52 11.11 5.72
CA ALA A 60 7.14 12.36 5.30
C ALA A 60 6.09 13.43 4.96
N ALA A 61 5.01 13.06 4.27
CA ALA A 61 3.92 13.96 3.94
C ALA A 61 3.14 14.42 5.18
N THR A 62 2.90 13.50 6.13
CA THR A 62 2.25 13.81 7.41
C THR A 62 3.10 14.77 8.24
N LEU A 63 4.41 14.52 8.33
CA LEU A 63 5.36 15.38 9.03
C LEU A 63 5.45 16.75 8.37
N SER A 64 5.53 16.79 7.04
CA SER A 64 5.53 18.02 6.24
C SER A 64 4.30 18.88 6.51
N ARG A 65 3.12 18.24 6.52
CA ARG A 65 1.85 18.91 6.80
C ARG A 65 1.76 19.41 8.24
N SER A 66 2.25 18.63 9.20
CA SER A 66 2.21 18.96 10.63
C SER A 66 3.18 20.09 11.00
N GLN A 67 4.36 20.12 10.37
CA GLN A 67 5.44 21.08 10.66
C GLN A 67 5.51 22.24 9.66
N ASP A 68 4.59 22.31 8.70
CA ASP A 68 4.53 23.32 7.63
C ASP A 68 5.87 23.57 6.93
N ARG A 69 6.62 22.49 6.65
CA ARG A 69 7.93 22.54 6.00
C ARG A 69 8.14 21.38 5.04
N LYS A 70 9.04 21.56 4.07
CA LYS A 70 9.49 20.44 3.24
C LYS A 70 10.28 19.43 4.09
N VAL A 71 10.00 18.15 3.89
CA VAL A 71 10.65 17.02 4.56
C VAL A 71 11.37 16.18 3.51
N LYS A 72 12.62 15.81 3.77
CA LYS A 72 13.36 14.86 2.92
C LYS A 72 13.04 13.44 3.37
N ILE A 73 12.90 12.51 2.42
CA ILE A 73 12.62 11.09 2.74
C ILE A 73 13.69 10.45 3.63
N SER A 74 14.93 10.94 3.55
CA SER A 74 16.03 10.52 4.41
C SER A 74 15.77 10.79 5.90
N GLU A 75 14.95 11.79 6.24
CA GLU A 75 14.56 12.08 7.63
C GLU A 75 13.68 10.97 8.20
N ILE A 76 12.90 10.27 7.37
CA ILE A 76 12.06 9.15 7.80
C ILE A 76 12.86 7.85 7.83
N ILE A 77 13.56 7.52 6.74
CA ILE A 77 14.29 6.24 6.61
C ILE A 77 15.44 6.13 7.63
N LYS A 78 16.11 7.24 7.96
CA LYS A 78 17.26 7.24 8.87
C LYS A 78 16.92 7.58 10.32
N HIS A 79 15.64 7.83 10.63
CA HIS A 79 15.21 8.28 11.96
C HIS A 79 15.66 7.33 13.09
N THR A 80 15.64 6.02 12.84
CA THR A 80 15.99 5.00 13.85
C THR A 80 17.49 4.69 13.93
N SER A 81 18.30 5.14 12.97
CA SER A 81 19.75 4.81 12.93
C SER A 81 20.60 5.64 13.91
N VAL A 82 19.97 6.41 14.81
CA VAL A 82 20.60 7.33 15.77
C VAL A 82 20.18 7.02 17.22
N MET A 83 19.56 5.86 17.49
CA MET A 83 19.35 5.31 18.84
C MET A 83 20.12 4.00 18.98
#